data_AF-A0A7V5NAL5-F1
#
_entry.id   AF-A0A7V5NAL5-F1
#
_cell.length_a   1.000
_cell.length_b   1.000
_cell.length_c   1.000
_cell.angle_alpha   90.00
_cell.angle_beta   90.00
_cell.angle_gamma   90.00
#
_symmetry.space_group_name_H-M   'P 1'
#
loop_
_entity.id
_entity.type
_entity.pdbx_description
1 polymer ?
#
loop_
_entity_poly.entity_id
_entity_poly.type
_entity_poly.pdbx_seq_one_letter_code
_entity_poly.pdbx_strand_id
1 'polypeptide(L)'
;AQMIAYEIPLGISALVIVVLSGSLNFYEIVENQRVLPYALMSPWAFLAFFLFYIAGLASTKRAPFDLPEAESELVSGFHTEYSGLRFAFFFLAEYAAMVLVSAVASILFLGGSNFPLDATHKPLLGVVQLLSKTAVLLFVMLWLRWTLPRVRIDQVMFACLKVLLPFSLVCLMGATVEILFDNHLLMWGVFVLLVALSYLLARGSRAYTGKSVTT
;
A
#
# COMPACT_ATOMS: atom_id res chain seq x y z
N ALA A 1 -11.69 10.03 12.29
CA ALA A 1 -11.38 8.66 12.74
C ALA A 1 -10.75 7.80 11.65
N GLN A 2 -11.38 7.68 10.47
CA GLN A 2 -10.88 6.84 9.37
C GLN A 2 -9.44 7.16 8.93
N MET A 3 -9.10 8.42 8.63
CA MET A 3 -7.73 8.77 8.22
C MET A 3 -6.67 8.25 9.18
N ILE A 4 -6.85 8.54 10.48
CA ILE A 4 -5.90 8.14 11.53
C ILE A 4 -5.82 6.61 11.63
N ALA A 5 -6.93 5.89 11.45
CA ALA A 5 -6.94 4.44 11.50
C ALA A 5 -6.05 3.81 10.41
N TYR A 6 -6.00 4.40 9.21
CA TYR A 6 -5.21 3.90 8.09
C TYR A 6 -3.74 4.31 8.12
N GLU A 7 -3.35 5.32 8.91
CA GLU A 7 -1.93 5.68 9.10
C GLU A 7 -1.14 4.57 9.80
N ILE A 8 -1.77 3.81 10.70
CA ILE A 8 -1.15 2.70 11.42
C ILE A 8 -0.71 1.57 10.47
N PRO A 9 -1.59 0.94 9.67
CA PRO A 9 -1.18 -0.09 8.73
C PRO A 9 -0.27 0.45 7.61
N LEU A 10 -0.41 1.73 7.22
CA LEU A 10 0.51 2.39 6.29
C LEU A 10 1.94 2.40 6.85
N GLY A 11 2.11 2.84 8.10
CA GLY A 11 3.40 2.87 8.78
C GLY A 11 4.01 1.48 8.97
N ILE A 12 3.22 0.50 9.41
CA ILE A 12 3.67 -0.89 9.57
C ILE A 12 4.14 -1.47 8.23
N SER A 13 3.40 -1.21 7.15
CA SER A 13 3.79 -1.69 5.81
C SER A 13 5.08 -1.05 5.32
N ALA A 14 5.35 0.22 5.65
CA ALA A 14 6.62 0.87 5.36
C ALA A 14 7.78 0.27 6.19
N LEU A 15 7.53 -0.10 7.45
CA LEU A 15 8.53 -0.73 8.32
C LEU A 15 9.03 -2.07 7.78
N VAL A 16 8.21 -2.80 7.01
CA VAL A 16 8.65 -4.03 6.31
C VAL A 16 9.90 -3.76 5.47
N ILE A 17 9.91 -2.64 4.72
CA ILE A 17 11.04 -2.27 3.87
C ILE A 17 12.24 -1.82 4.70
N VAL A 18 12.02 -1.08 5.78
CA VAL A 18 13.09 -0.65 6.69
C VAL A 18 13.81 -1.85 7.30
N VAL A 19 13.05 -2.88 7.67
CA VAL A 19 13.60 -4.13 8.20
C VAL A 19 14.42 -4.84 7.13
N LEU A 20 13.90 -5.00 5.91
CA LEU A 20 14.61 -5.63 4.80
C LEU A 20 15.84 -4.86 4.33
N SER A 21 15.81 -3.53 4.35
CA SER A 21 16.94 -2.69 3.93
C SER A 21 18.00 -2.53 5.02
N GLY A 22 17.63 -2.69 6.29
CA GLY A 22 18.50 -2.39 7.44
C GLY A 22 18.74 -0.89 7.66
N SER A 23 18.06 -0.01 6.94
CA SER A 23 18.29 1.44 6.99
C SER A 23 17.00 2.26 6.87
N LEU A 24 16.97 3.39 7.56
CA LEU A 24 15.93 4.42 7.47
C LEU A 24 16.24 5.47 6.39
N ASN A 25 17.44 5.46 5.81
CA ASN A 25 17.85 6.42 4.80
C ASN A 25 17.28 6.04 3.43
N PHE A 26 16.47 6.90 2.82
CA PHE A 26 15.91 6.67 1.50
C PHE A 26 16.97 6.44 0.42
N TYR A 27 18.13 7.08 0.52
CA TYR A 27 19.21 6.88 -0.45
C TYR A 27 19.73 5.44 -0.42
N GLU A 28 20.01 4.91 0.77
CA GLU A 28 20.47 3.52 0.97
C GLU A 28 19.41 2.50 0.58
N ILE A 29 18.13 2.78 0.89
CA ILE A 29 17.00 1.94 0.47
C ILE A 29 16.97 1.79 -1.05
N VAL A 30 17.09 2.90 -1.79
CA VAL A 30 17.06 2.90 -3.26
C VAL A 30 18.32 2.27 -3.86
N GLU A 31 19.46 2.44 -3.20
CA GLU A 31 20.73 1.83 -3.58
C GLU A 31 20.69 0.31 -3.47
N ASN A 32 20.08 -0.22 -2.42
CA ASN A 32 19.92 -1.66 -2.22
C ASN A 32 18.93 -2.30 -3.22
N GLN A 33 18.15 -1.49 -3.96
CA GLN A 33 17.16 -1.96 -4.95
C GLN A 33 17.66 -1.88 -6.41
N ARG A 34 18.99 -1.86 -6.63
CA ARG A 34 19.58 -1.77 -7.98
C ARG A 34 19.22 -2.93 -8.90
N VAL A 35 19.29 -4.15 -8.39
CA VAL A 35 19.12 -5.37 -9.21
C VAL A 35 17.65 -5.76 -9.29
N LEU A 36 16.99 -5.86 -8.13
CA LEU A 36 15.57 -6.17 -8.01
C LEU A 36 14.93 -5.23 -6.99
N PRO A 37 13.72 -4.73 -7.27
CA PRO A 37 12.96 -3.96 -6.30
C PRO A 37 12.47 -4.89 -5.17
N TYR A 38 12.33 -4.37 -3.94
CA TYR A 38 11.90 -5.19 -2.81
C TYR A 38 10.56 -5.87 -3.04
N ALA A 39 9.63 -5.19 -3.74
CA ALA A 39 8.34 -5.79 -4.11
C ALA A 39 8.47 -7.08 -4.94
N LEU A 40 9.57 -7.29 -5.67
CA LEU A 40 9.81 -8.53 -6.42
C LEU A 40 10.82 -9.45 -5.72
N MET A 41 11.64 -8.92 -4.84
CA MET A 41 12.65 -9.70 -4.10
C MET A 41 11.99 -10.58 -3.03
N SER A 42 11.11 -9.98 -2.21
CA SER A 42 10.47 -10.64 -1.07
C SER A 42 8.96 -10.76 -1.28
N PRO A 43 8.35 -11.93 -1.01
CA PRO A 43 6.90 -12.09 -1.09
C PRO A 43 6.17 -11.25 -0.03
N TRP A 44 6.80 -11.01 1.13
CA TRP A 44 6.24 -10.18 2.20
C TRP A 44 6.25 -8.71 1.83
N ALA A 45 7.33 -8.24 1.18
CA ALA A 45 7.40 -6.89 0.62
C ALA A 45 6.40 -6.67 -0.52
N PHE A 46 6.15 -7.69 -1.35
CA PHE A 46 5.10 -7.65 -2.37
C PHE A 46 3.72 -7.43 -1.75
N LEU A 47 3.37 -8.20 -0.72
CA LEU A 47 2.09 -8.03 -0.04
C LEU A 47 2.02 -6.68 0.70
N ALA A 48 3.11 -6.29 1.37
CA ALA A 48 3.22 -5.01 2.05
C ALA A 48 3.08 -3.81 1.10
N PHE A 49 3.53 -3.92 -0.15
CA PHE A 49 3.31 -2.89 -1.17
C PHE A 49 1.81 -2.64 -1.40
N PHE A 50 1.01 -3.68 -1.58
CA PHE A 50 -0.43 -3.51 -1.76
C PHE A 50 -1.11 -2.98 -0.51
N LEU A 51 -0.71 -3.46 0.67
CA LEU A 51 -1.24 -2.96 1.94
C LEU A 51 -0.91 -1.47 2.13
N PHE A 52 0.33 -1.07 1.84
CA PHE A 52 0.77 0.32 1.86
C PHE A 52 -0.04 1.17 0.87
N TYR A 53 -0.19 0.69 -0.35
CA TYR A 53 -0.89 1.44 -1.40
C TYR A 53 -2.40 1.58 -1.13
N ILE A 54 -3.06 0.51 -0.66
CA ILE A 54 -4.48 0.56 -0.26
C ILE A 54 -4.66 1.46 0.97
N ALA A 55 -3.77 1.37 1.96
CA ALA A 55 -3.82 2.26 3.11
C ALA A 55 -3.59 3.73 2.73
N GLY A 56 -2.69 3.99 1.78
CA GLY A 56 -2.42 5.32 1.24
C GLY A 56 -3.59 5.91 0.44
N LEU A 57 -4.31 5.06 -0.30
CA LEU A 57 -5.57 5.45 -0.97
C LEU A 57 -6.63 5.88 0.06
N ALA A 58 -6.73 5.15 1.18
CA ALA A 58 -7.69 5.46 2.23
C ALA A 58 -7.29 6.69 3.06
N SER A 59 -5.99 6.92 3.30
CA SER A 59 -5.51 8.11 4.03
C SER A 59 -5.65 9.41 3.23
N THR A 60 -5.55 9.33 1.89
CA THR A 60 -5.78 10.48 0.98
C THR A 60 -7.26 10.79 0.73
N LYS A 61 -8.17 10.09 1.42
CA LYS A 61 -9.63 10.30 1.37
C LYS A 61 -10.22 10.27 -0.04
N ARG A 62 -9.66 9.46 -0.94
CA ARG A 62 -10.12 9.43 -2.33
C ARG A 62 -11.01 8.24 -2.64
N ALA A 63 -11.94 8.43 -3.58
CA ALA A 63 -12.83 7.38 -4.06
C ALA A 63 -12.00 6.19 -4.55
N PRO A 64 -12.27 4.96 -4.09
CA PRO A 64 -13.51 4.43 -3.48
C PRO A 64 -13.66 4.60 -1.96
N PHE A 65 -12.64 5.09 -1.25
CA PHE A 65 -12.62 5.29 0.21
C PHE A 65 -12.99 6.72 0.63
N ASP A 66 -13.64 7.44 -0.29
CA ASP A 66 -14.19 8.77 -0.08
C ASP A 66 -15.37 8.65 0.88
N LEU A 67 -15.27 9.28 2.05
CA LEU A 67 -16.48 9.51 2.84
C LEU A 67 -17.28 10.58 2.10
N PRO A 68 -18.62 10.46 1.98
CA PRO A 68 -19.39 11.67 1.83
C PRO A 68 -19.03 12.53 3.05
N GLU A 69 -18.51 13.73 2.83
CA GLU A 69 -18.16 14.65 3.90
C GLU A 69 -19.30 14.70 4.93
N ALA A 70 -19.00 14.18 6.13
CA ALA A 70 -19.82 14.19 7.34
C ALA A 70 -21.32 13.85 7.18
N GLU A 71 -21.70 12.64 7.59
CA GLU A 71 -23.10 12.29 7.87
C GLU A 71 -23.77 13.12 9.01
N SER A 72 -23.06 14.08 9.61
CA SER A 72 -23.61 15.13 10.49
C SER A 72 -23.69 16.53 9.87
N GLU A 73 -23.00 16.79 8.75
CA GLU A 73 -22.91 18.09 8.10
C GLU A 73 -23.05 17.86 6.59
N LEU A 74 -24.26 18.00 6.05
CA LEU A 74 -24.66 17.71 4.66
C LEU A 74 -23.99 18.61 3.59
N VAL A 75 -22.75 19.02 3.81
CA VAL A 75 -21.98 19.94 3.01
C VAL A 75 -20.50 19.69 3.28
N SER A 76 -19.70 19.57 2.22
CA SER A 76 -18.24 19.65 2.30
C SER A 76 -17.79 20.90 3.05
N GLY A 77 -17.38 20.76 4.31
CA GLY A 77 -17.07 21.92 5.17
C GLY A 77 -16.13 22.91 4.49
N PHE A 78 -14.99 22.44 3.95
CA PHE A 78 -14.05 23.34 3.31
C PHE A 78 -14.45 23.82 1.91
N HIS A 79 -15.33 23.12 1.17
CA HIS A 79 -15.86 23.65 -0.10
C HIS A 79 -16.89 24.77 0.11
N THR A 80 -17.52 24.86 1.28
CA THR A 80 -18.52 25.92 1.56
C THR A 80 -18.04 27.00 2.49
N GLU A 81 -17.08 26.72 3.36
CA GLU A 81 -16.53 27.70 4.30
C GLU A 81 -15.42 28.56 3.70
N TYR A 82 -14.74 28.08 2.66
CA TYR A 82 -13.62 28.79 2.04
C TYR A 82 -13.88 29.12 0.57
N SER A 83 -13.50 30.34 0.16
CA SER A 83 -13.57 30.81 -1.22
C SER A 83 -12.20 31.28 -1.74
N GLY A 84 -12.05 31.36 -3.06
CA GLY A 84 -10.87 31.89 -3.74
C GLY A 84 -9.59 31.08 -3.47
N LEU A 85 -8.55 31.76 -2.98
CA LEU A 85 -7.21 31.17 -2.81
C LEU A 85 -7.13 30.14 -1.67
N ARG A 86 -7.89 30.34 -0.57
CA ARG A 86 -7.88 29.41 0.58
C ARG A 86 -8.43 28.04 0.18
N PHE A 87 -9.50 28.03 -0.60
CA PHE A 87 -10.05 26.83 -1.22
C PHE A 87 -9.02 26.12 -2.12
N ALA A 88 -8.29 26.87 -2.95
CA ALA A 88 -7.27 26.30 -3.83
C ALA A 88 -6.14 25.59 -3.06
N PHE A 89 -5.72 26.12 -1.90
CA PHE A 89 -4.69 25.48 -1.07
C PHE A 89 -5.16 24.14 -0.47
N PHE A 90 -6.42 24.02 -0.07
CA PHE A 90 -6.96 22.74 0.41
C PHE A 90 -6.94 21.67 -0.68
N PHE A 91 -7.38 22.02 -1.89
CA PHE A 91 -7.27 21.11 -3.05
C PHE A 91 -5.82 20.75 -3.36
N LEU A 92 -4.93 21.75 -3.39
CA LEU A 92 -3.52 21.52 -3.66
C LEU A 92 -2.91 20.55 -2.64
N ALA A 93 -3.27 20.68 -1.35
CA ALA A 93 -2.78 19.79 -0.30
C ALA A 93 -3.23 18.34 -0.49
N GLU A 94 -4.49 18.10 -0.87
CA GLU A 94 -4.98 16.75 -1.17
C GLU A 94 -4.27 16.13 -2.39
N TYR A 95 -4.07 16.92 -3.45
CA TYR A 95 -3.31 16.45 -4.62
C TYR A 95 -1.84 16.21 -4.30
N ALA A 96 -1.23 17.07 -3.48
CA ALA A 96 0.14 16.89 -3.03
C ALA A 96 0.29 15.61 -2.18
N ALA A 97 -0.69 15.30 -1.32
CA ALA A 97 -0.70 14.06 -0.55
C ALA A 97 -0.73 12.81 -1.44
N MET A 98 -1.53 12.81 -2.52
CA MET A 98 -1.56 11.69 -3.47
C MET A 98 -0.22 11.49 -4.18
N VAL A 99 0.42 12.59 -4.59
CA VAL A 99 1.77 12.56 -5.19
C VAL A 99 2.79 12.02 -4.20
N LEU A 100 2.72 12.47 -2.94
CA LEU A 100 3.63 12.06 -1.88
C LEU A 100 3.52 10.56 -1.59
N VAL A 101 2.30 10.04 -1.38
CA VAL A 101 2.09 8.60 -1.14
C VAL A 101 2.62 7.77 -2.32
N SER A 102 2.37 8.21 -3.54
CA SER A 102 2.86 7.52 -4.75
C SER A 102 4.38 7.59 -4.90
N ALA A 103 5.00 8.73 -4.58
CA ALA A 103 6.44 8.90 -4.62
C ALA A 103 7.13 8.04 -3.56
N VAL A 104 6.61 8.03 -2.32
CA VAL A 104 7.13 7.19 -1.23
C VAL A 104 6.96 5.71 -1.55
N ALA A 105 5.82 5.28 -2.10
CA ALA A 105 5.64 3.91 -2.57
C ALA A 105 6.67 3.52 -3.64
N SER A 106 6.96 4.41 -4.59
CA SER A 106 7.95 4.20 -5.65
C SER A 106 9.37 4.02 -5.08
N ILE A 107 9.75 4.86 -4.11
CA ILE A 107 11.05 4.81 -3.43
C ILE A 107 11.19 3.55 -2.58
N LEU A 108 10.17 3.20 -1.80
CA LEU A 108 10.25 2.10 -0.85
C LEU A 108 10.14 0.72 -1.52
N PHE A 109 9.25 0.56 -2.50
CA PHE A 109 8.89 -0.77 -2.99
C PHE A 109 9.35 -1.05 -4.43
N LEU A 110 9.44 -0.03 -5.27
CA LEU A 110 9.57 -0.19 -6.73
C LEU A 110 10.97 0.15 -7.28
N GLY A 111 12.00 0.32 -6.45
CA GLY A 111 13.36 0.58 -6.93
C GLY A 111 13.72 2.05 -7.10
N GLY A 112 12.87 2.98 -6.65
CA GLY A 112 13.12 4.42 -6.71
C GLY A 112 13.65 4.90 -8.06
N SER A 113 14.84 5.50 -8.05
CA SER A 113 15.53 6.02 -9.24
C SER A 113 16.39 5.00 -9.99
N ASN A 114 16.72 3.86 -9.39
CA ASN A 114 17.81 2.98 -9.86
C ASN A 114 17.35 1.76 -10.67
N PHE A 115 16.09 1.35 -10.52
CA PHE A 115 15.50 0.24 -11.28
C PHE A 115 14.51 0.76 -12.33
N PRO A 116 14.36 0.14 -13.53
CA PRO A 116 15.06 -1.02 -14.09
C PRO A 116 16.39 -0.71 -14.77
N LEU A 117 16.70 0.56 -15.03
CA LEU A 117 17.96 0.97 -15.66
C LEU A 117 18.84 1.63 -14.62
N ASP A 118 20.07 1.14 -14.45
CA ASP A 118 21.01 1.72 -13.50
C ASP A 118 21.28 3.20 -13.83
N ALA A 119 20.85 4.07 -12.91
CA ALA A 119 20.92 5.52 -13.02
C ALA A 119 22.02 6.15 -12.16
N THR A 120 22.90 5.35 -11.55
CA THR A 120 23.92 5.81 -10.59
C THR A 120 24.76 6.99 -11.10
N HIS A 121 25.10 7.01 -12.39
CA HIS A 121 25.86 8.10 -13.03
C HIS A 121 25.03 8.97 -13.99
N LYS A 122 23.71 8.77 -14.02
CA LYS A 122 22.78 9.44 -14.95
C LYS A 122 21.64 10.07 -14.15
N PRO A 123 21.86 11.23 -13.49
CA PRO A 123 20.87 11.83 -12.59
C PRO A 123 19.55 12.14 -13.29
N LEU A 124 19.61 12.58 -14.55
CA LEU A 124 18.40 12.84 -15.35
C LEU A 124 17.57 11.56 -15.55
N LEU A 125 18.23 10.42 -15.81
CA LEU A 125 17.56 9.14 -15.98
C LEU A 125 16.92 8.68 -14.67
N GLY A 126 17.58 8.90 -13.53
CA GLY A 126 17.05 8.57 -12.21
C GLY A 126 15.79 9.36 -11.87
N VAL A 127 15.78 10.67 -12.16
CA VAL A 127 14.60 11.53 -11.97
C VAL A 127 13.45 11.08 -12.88
N VAL A 128 13.73 10.80 -14.16
CA VAL A 128 12.70 10.32 -15.10
C VAL A 128 12.11 8.98 -14.66
N GLN A 129 12.92 8.05 -14.15
CA GLN A 129 12.45 6.77 -13.63
C GLN A 129 11.59 6.91 -12.37
N LEU A 130 11.97 7.77 -11.44
CA LEU A 130 11.18 8.03 -10.24
C LEU A 130 9.83 8.68 -10.59
N LEU A 131 9.86 9.71 -11.45
CA LEU A 131 8.66 10.43 -11.88
C LEU A 131 7.73 9.54 -12.70
N SER A 132 8.25 8.70 -13.60
CA SER A 132 7.42 7.80 -14.41
C SER A 132 6.68 6.79 -13.54
N LYS A 133 7.35 6.16 -12.56
CA LYS A 133 6.70 5.25 -11.60
C LYS A 133 5.68 5.95 -10.73
N THR A 134 6.02 7.14 -10.23
CA THR A 134 5.10 7.96 -9.44
C THR A 134 3.86 8.30 -10.28
N ALA A 135 4.03 8.67 -11.55
CA ALA A 135 2.94 8.96 -12.48
C ALA A 135 2.09 7.71 -12.77
N VAL A 136 2.70 6.53 -12.92
CA VAL A 136 1.96 5.26 -13.08
C VAL A 136 1.13 4.95 -11.83
N LEU A 137 1.70 5.11 -10.64
CA LEU A 137 0.94 4.91 -9.39
C LEU A 137 -0.18 5.93 -9.23
N LEU A 138 0.05 7.20 -9.58
CA LEU A 138 -1.01 8.21 -9.61
C LEU A 138 -2.10 7.86 -10.63
N PHE A 139 -1.71 7.40 -11.81
CA PHE A 139 -2.65 6.94 -12.83
C PHE A 139 -3.50 5.78 -12.31
N VAL A 140 -2.91 4.83 -11.57
CA VAL A 140 -3.67 3.75 -10.91
C VAL A 140 -4.65 4.31 -9.87
N MET A 141 -4.26 5.31 -9.06
CA MET A 141 -5.20 5.94 -8.11
C MET A 141 -6.39 6.58 -8.83
N LEU A 142 -6.14 7.27 -9.95
CA LEU A 142 -7.19 7.87 -10.77
C LEU A 142 -8.06 6.82 -11.48
N TRP A 143 -7.45 5.73 -11.93
CA TRP A 143 -8.16 4.63 -12.58
C TRP A 143 -9.09 3.89 -11.61
N LEU A 144 -8.64 3.63 -10.38
CA LEU A 144 -9.46 3.05 -9.32
C LEU A 144 -10.67 3.93 -9.01
N ARG A 145 -10.50 5.26 -9.04
CA ARG A 145 -11.60 6.22 -8.88
C ARG A 145 -12.67 6.12 -9.97
N TRP A 146 -12.28 5.82 -11.21
CA TRP A 146 -13.24 5.70 -12.32
C TRP A 146 -13.93 4.34 -12.39
N THR A 147 -13.33 3.31 -11.80
CA THR A 147 -13.78 1.92 -11.93
C THR A 147 -14.57 1.41 -10.73
N LEU A 148 -14.23 1.83 -9.51
CA LEU A 148 -14.80 1.26 -8.30
C LEU A 148 -15.98 2.09 -7.74
N PRO A 149 -17.08 1.44 -7.32
CA PRO A 149 -18.13 2.10 -6.58
C PRO A 149 -17.64 2.54 -5.19
N ARG A 150 -18.28 3.57 -4.63
CA ARG A 150 -17.96 4.06 -3.29
C ARG A 150 -18.30 3.01 -2.22
N VAL A 151 -17.46 2.91 -1.19
CA VAL A 151 -17.60 1.94 -0.09
C VAL A 151 -18.11 2.66 1.17
N ARG A 152 -19.01 2.02 1.93
CA ARG A 152 -19.57 2.58 3.16
C ARG A 152 -18.54 2.62 4.30
N ILE A 153 -18.56 3.68 5.12
CA ILE A 153 -17.59 3.91 6.21
C ILE A 153 -17.41 2.70 7.15
N ASP A 154 -18.50 2.01 7.49
CA ASP A 154 -18.46 0.84 8.36
C ASP A 154 -17.62 -0.30 7.77
N GLN A 155 -17.72 -0.49 6.44
CA GLN A 155 -16.96 -1.51 5.72
C GLN A 155 -15.49 -1.11 5.58
N VAL A 156 -15.23 0.20 5.43
CA VAL A 156 -13.88 0.75 5.36
C VAL A 156 -13.17 0.57 6.71
N MET A 157 -13.81 0.97 7.81
CA MET A 157 -13.26 0.77 9.16
C MET A 157 -13.05 -0.72 9.48
N PHE A 158 -13.99 -1.58 9.09
CA PHE A 158 -13.85 -3.03 9.21
C PHE A 158 -12.66 -3.56 8.43
N ALA A 159 -12.48 -3.15 7.17
CA ALA A 159 -11.35 -3.55 6.35
C ALA A 159 -10.02 -3.11 6.96
N CYS A 160 -9.95 -1.88 7.48
CA CYS A 160 -8.75 -1.39 8.17
C CYS A 160 -8.36 -2.28 9.35
N LEU A 161 -9.29 -2.49 10.28
CA LEU A 161 -9.00 -3.15 11.56
C LEU A 161 -8.91 -4.67 11.45
N LYS A 162 -9.78 -5.30 10.65
CA LYS A 162 -9.82 -6.77 10.55
C LYS A 162 -8.99 -7.34 9.41
N VAL A 163 -8.66 -6.54 8.40
CA VAL A 163 -7.88 -7.01 7.25
C VAL A 163 -6.51 -6.33 7.24
N LEU A 164 -6.43 -5.02 7.00
CA LEU A 164 -5.13 -4.38 6.75
C LEU A 164 -4.18 -4.46 7.94
N LEU A 165 -4.67 -4.23 9.17
CA LEU A 165 -3.84 -4.21 10.37
C LEU A 165 -3.22 -5.59 10.69
N PRO A 166 -3.98 -6.70 10.80
CA PRO A 166 -3.36 -7.99 11.07
C PRO A 166 -2.47 -8.46 9.91
N PHE A 167 -2.84 -8.20 8.66
CA PHE A 167 -2.00 -8.59 7.53
C PHE A 167 -0.68 -7.81 7.47
N SER A 168 -0.67 -6.51 7.79
CA SER A 168 0.57 -5.73 7.81
C SER A 168 1.53 -6.21 8.90
N LEU A 169 1.01 -6.61 10.07
CA LEU A 169 1.80 -7.22 11.14
C LEU A 169 2.39 -8.57 10.71
N VAL A 170 1.60 -9.42 10.04
CA VAL A 170 2.11 -10.70 9.50
C VAL A 170 3.22 -10.47 8.48
N CYS A 171 3.08 -9.48 7.58
CA CYS A 171 4.14 -9.12 6.65
C CYS A 171 5.41 -8.66 7.37
N LEU A 172 5.27 -7.86 8.44
CA LEU A 172 6.41 -7.40 9.23
C LEU A 172 7.14 -8.57 9.89
N MET A 173 6.41 -9.47 10.54
CA MET A 173 6.98 -10.68 11.13
C MET A 173 7.63 -11.57 10.07
N GLY A 174 6.98 -11.75 8.93
CA GLY A 174 7.50 -12.53 7.80
C GLY A 174 8.81 -11.97 7.26
N ALA A 175 8.92 -10.65 7.13
CA ALA A 175 10.15 -9.99 6.71
C ALA A 175 11.29 -10.13 7.72
N THR A 176 11.00 -10.07 9.03
CA THR A 176 12.01 -10.36 10.06
C THR A 176 12.51 -11.80 9.99
N VAL A 177 11.61 -12.76 9.77
CA VAL A 177 11.96 -14.17 9.60
C VAL A 177 12.82 -14.38 8.35
N GLU A 178 12.51 -13.71 7.25
CA GLU A 178 13.28 -13.80 6.01
C GLU A 178 14.75 -13.41 6.20
N ILE A 179 15.01 -12.32 6.94
CA ILE A 179 16.38 -11.89 7.25
C ILE A 179 17.13 -12.93 8.07
N LEU A 180 16.45 -13.63 8.99
CA LEU A 180 17.08 -14.66 9.82
C LEU A 180 17.54 -15.88 9.00
N PHE A 181 16.81 -16.23 7.94
CA PHE A 181 17.09 -17.41 7.12
C PHE A 181 17.97 -17.11 5.90
N ASP A 182 18.17 -15.85 5.53
CA ASP A 182 19.00 -15.34 4.41
C ASP A 182 18.73 -16.04 3.05
N ASN A 183 17.53 -16.60 2.88
CA ASN A 183 17.15 -17.40 1.73
C ASN A 183 15.84 -16.91 1.12
N HIS A 184 15.95 -15.92 0.23
CA HIS A 184 14.80 -15.34 -0.48
C HIS A 184 13.96 -16.39 -1.22
N LEU A 185 14.60 -17.36 -1.89
CA LEU A 185 13.92 -18.42 -2.65
C LEU A 185 13.10 -19.37 -1.75
N LEU A 186 13.62 -19.72 -0.57
CA LEU A 186 12.87 -20.53 0.40
C LEU A 186 11.65 -19.76 0.91
N MET A 187 11.75 -18.45 1.10
CA MET A 187 10.61 -17.64 1.54
C MET A 187 9.50 -17.56 0.49
N TRP A 188 9.84 -17.52 -0.79
CA TRP A 188 8.85 -17.69 -1.87
C TRP A 188 8.16 -19.06 -1.77
N GLY A 189 8.92 -20.13 -1.54
CA GLY A 189 8.36 -21.48 -1.34
C GLY A 189 7.43 -21.58 -0.13
N VAL A 190 7.84 -21.02 1.01
CA VAL A 190 7.03 -20.97 2.24
C VAL A 190 5.77 -20.13 2.03
N PHE A 191 5.88 -18.97 1.37
CA PHE A 191 4.73 -18.12 1.07
C PHE A 191 3.71 -18.85 0.19
N VAL A 192 4.17 -19.48 -0.90
CA VAL A 192 3.30 -20.29 -1.78
C VAL A 192 2.67 -21.45 -1.02
N LEU A 193 3.40 -22.12 -0.13
CA LEU A 193 2.88 -23.21 0.70
C LEU A 193 1.81 -22.70 1.68
N LEU A 194 2.02 -21.56 2.34
CA LEU A 194 1.04 -20.96 3.24
C LEU A 194 -0.24 -20.54 2.50
N VAL A 195 -0.09 -19.96 1.30
CA VAL A 195 -1.24 -19.63 0.44
C VAL A 195 -1.96 -20.90 -0.01
N ALA A 196 -1.23 -21.94 -0.42
CA ALA A 196 -1.81 -23.23 -0.80
C ALA A 196 -2.52 -23.92 0.38
N LEU A 197 -1.92 -23.91 1.57
CA LEU A 197 -2.49 -24.46 2.80
C LEU A 197 -3.77 -23.72 3.18
N SER A 198 -3.75 -22.38 3.18
CA SER A 198 -4.95 -21.58 3.47
C SER A 198 -6.05 -21.83 2.44
N TYR A 199 -5.71 -21.99 1.16
CA TYR A 199 -6.66 -22.37 0.11
C TYR A 199 -7.25 -23.78 0.33
N LEU A 200 -6.42 -24.76 0.69
CA LEU A 200 -6.85 -26.14 0.96
C LEU A 200 -7.73 -26.22 2.21
N LEU A 201 -7.38 -25.52 3.28
CA LEU A 201 -8.19 -25.43 4.51
C LEU A 201 -9.52 -24.74 4.23
N ALA A 202 -9.52 -23.67 3.43
CA ALA A 202 -10.75 -22.99 3.01
C ALA A 202 -11.65 -23.91 2.15
N ARG A 203 -11.05 -24.70 1.24
CA ARG A 203 -11.78 -25.70 0.44
C ARG A 203 -12.34 -26.83 1.31
N GLY A 204 -11.55 -27.32 2.25
CA GLY A 204 -11.94 -28.36 3.20
C GLY A 204 -13.11 -27.90 4.06
N SER A 205 -13.05 -26.68 4.63
CA SER A 205 -14.12 -26.09 5.42
C SER A 205 -15.44 -25.95 4.64
N ARG A 206 -15.39 -25.52 3.37
CA ARG A 206 -16.58 -25.47 2.50
C ARG A 206 -17.20 -26.85 2.22
N ALA A 207 -16.38 -27.90 2.16
CA ALA A 207 -16.86 -29.27 1.97
C ALA A 207 -17.58 -29.84 3.20
N TYR A 208 -17.25 -29.36 4.42
CA TYR A 208 -17.95 -29.74 5.65
C TYR A 208 -19.29 -29.00 5.80
N THR A 209 -19.35 -27.69 5.52
CA THR A 209 -20.60 -26.92 5.62
C THR A 209 -21.65 -27.33 4.58
N GLY A 210 -21.25 -27.85 3.41
CA GLY A 210 -22.17 -28.35 2.40
C GLY A 210 -22.90 -29.65 2.78
N LYS A 211 -22.38 -30.43 3.74
CA LYS A 211 -22.99 -31.69 4.19
C LYS A 211 -23.99 -31.53 5.34
N SER A 212 -23.97 -30.41 6.07
CA SER A 212 -24.84 -30.17 7.22
C SER A 212 -26.17 -29.50 6.90
N VAL A 213 -26.42 -29.13 5.63
CA VAL A 213 -27.64 -28.45 5.18
C VAL A 213 -28.60 -29.40 4.44
N THR A 214 -28.21 -30.66 4.23
CA THR A 214 -29.01 -31.68 3.51
C THR A 214 -29.47 -32.84 4.39
N THR A 215 -29.77 -32.57 5.67
CA THR A 215 -30.43 -33.52 6.59
C THR A 215 -31.56 -32.83 7.31
#